data_AF-A0A7V9KIW0-F1
#
_entry.id   AF-A0A7V9KIW0-F1
#
_cell.length_a   1.000
_cell.length_b   1.000
_cell.length_c   1.000
_cell.angle_alpha   90.00
_cell.angle_beta   90.00
_cell.angle_gamma   90.00
#
_symmetry.space_group_name_H-M   'P 1'
#
loop_
_entity.id
_entity.type
_entity.pdbx_description
1 polymer ?
#
loop_
_entity_poly.entity_id
_entity_poly.type
_entity_poly.pdbx_seq_one_letter_code
_entity_poly.pdbx_strand_id
1 'polypeptide(L)'
;MKPRERSRPRSIPFNVEAIDLIAETLGARAGLASFRLPNAAVYQLVVPGAEARPAAMLTLWPSIRRVDAIGPALTVVFTDIRAVELIDHVEVIFRRGTSEMLIVAIGGKIIVRA
;
A
#
# COMPACT_ATOMS: atom_id res chain seq x y z
N MET A 1 -25.13 -13.24 -13.30
CA MET A 1 -23.92 -12.63 -12.70
C MET A 1 -24.20 -11.15 -12.53
N LYS A 2 -24.44 -10.66 -11.31
CA LYS A 2 -24.75 -9.23 -11.09
C LYS A 2 -23.50 -8.39 -11.43
N PRO A 3 -23.64 -7.21 -12.06
CA PRO A 3 -22.50 -6.31 -12.25
C PRO A 3 -21.94 -5.98 -10.87
N ARG A 4 -20.65 -6.21 -10.63
CA ARG A 4 -19.99 -5.67 -9.44
C ARG A 4 -20.11 -4.14 -9.54
N GLU A 5 -20.87 -3.56 -8.62
CA GLU A 5 -20.93 -2.12 -8.43
C GLU A 5 -19.48 -1.61 -8.34
N ARG A 6 -19.09 -0.72 -9.26
CA ARG A 6 -17.73 -0.20 -9.27
C ARG A 6 -17.59 0.69 -8.04
N SER A 7 -16.98 0.17 -6.97
CA SER A 7 -16.57 0.98 -5.83
C SER A 7 -15.77 2.16 -6.35
N ARG A 8 -16.26 3.39 -6.11
CA ARG A 8 -15.56 4.60 -6.56
C ARG A 8 -14.22 4.68 -5.81
N PRO A 9 -13.08 4.87 -6.50
CA PRO A 9 -11.81 5.03 -5.84
C PRO A 9 -11.86 6.20 -4.86
N ARG A 10 -11.48 5.96 -3.60
CA ARG A 10 -11.34 7.02 -2.60
C ARG A 10 -9.89 7.50 -2.60
N SER A 11 -9.67 8.76 -2.97
CA SER A 11 -8.34 9.37 -2.91
C SER A 11 -8.13 10.10 -1.59
N ILE A 12 -7.02 9.81 -0.90
CA ILE A 12 -6.64 10.44 0.37
C ILE A 12 -5.14 10.80 0.37
N PRO A 13 -4.70 11.77 1.19
CA PRO A 13 -3.28 12.07 1.36
C PRO A 13 -2.52 10.87 1.92
N PHE A 14 -1.25 10.68 1.51
CA PHE A 14 -0.39 9.69 2.14
C PHE A 14 0.22 10.23 3.44
N ASN A 15 -0.48 10.01 4.54
CA ASN A 15 -0.09 10.43 5.89
C ASN A 15 -0.34 9.30 6.91
N VAL A 16 -0.23 9.60 8.21
CA VAL A 16 -0.41 8.59 9.27
C VAL A 16 -1.84 8.06 9.33
N GLU A 17 -2.86 8.90 9.08
CA GLU A 17 -4.27 8.46 9.07
C GLU A 17 -4.58 7.48 7.93
N ALA A 18 -3.80 7.51 6.85
CA ALA A 18 -4.00 6.61 5.71
C ALA A 18 -3.59 5.15 6.00
N ILE A 19 -2.80 4.89 7.04
CA ILE A 19 -2.15 3.59 7.27
C ILE A 19 -3.15 2.49 7.55
N ASP A 20 -4.11 2.72 8.44
CA ASP A 20 -5.12 1.73 8.78
C ASP A 20 -6.04 1.47 7.58
N LEU A 21 -6.38 2.51 6.81
CA LEU A 21 -7.20 2.38 5.61
C LEU A 21 -6.50 1.58 4.50
N ILE A 22 -5.21 1.78 4.31
CA ILE A 22 -4.39 0.98 3.39
C ILE A 22 -4.38 -0.48 3.83
N ALA A 23 -4.15 -0.75 5.11
CA ALA A 23 -4.12 -2.09 5.65
C ALA A 23 -5.47 -2.80 5.49
N GLU A 24 -6.57 -2.14 5.85
CA GLU A 24 -7.93 -2.64 5.70
C GLU A 24 -8.26 -2.95 4.23
N THR A 25 -7.92 -2.04 3.32
CA THR A 25 -8.13 -2.22 1.87
C THR A 25 -7.42 -3.47 1.34
N LEU A 26 -6.23 -3.77 1.88
CA LEU A 26 -5.42 -4.94 1.51
C LEU A 26 -5.76 -6.21 2.30
N GLY A 27 -6.76 -6.16 3.19
CA GLY A 27 -7.11 -7.27 4.07
C GLY A 27 -6.02 -7.63 5.09
N ALA A 28 -5.18 -6.64 5.44
CA ALA A 28 -4.04 -6.79 6.33
C ALA A 28 -4.26 -6.01 7.64
N ARG A 29 -3.29 -6.12 8.55
CA ARG A 29 -3.15 -5.22 9.70
C ARG A 29 -1.81 -4.51 9.63
N ALA A 30 -1.80 -3.21 9.86
CA ALA A 30 -0.57 -2.46 10.04
C ALA A 30 -0.09 -2.56 11.49
N GLY A 31 1.22 -2.59 11.66
CA GLY A 31 1.89 -2.44 12.95
C GLY A 31 3.07 -1.49 12.81
N LEU A 32 3.60 -1.04 13.94
CA LEU A 32 4.85 -0.28 13.95
C LEU A 32 6.02 -1.19 13.54
N ALA A 33 6.89 -0.68 12.68
CA ALA A 33 8.15 -1.34 12.37
C ALA A 33 9.08 -1.30 13.61
N SER A 34 10.03 -2.25 13.68
CA SER A 34 11.06 -2.28 14.73
C SER A 34 12.10 -1.16 14.61
N PHE A 35 12.10 -0.45 13.48
CA PHE A 35 12.95 0.69 13.19
C PHE A 35 12.11 1.95 13.00
N ARG A 36 12.71 3.11 13.25
CA ARG A 36 12.05 4.41 13.20
C ARG A 36 12.98 5.47 12.65
N LEU A 37 12.39 6.55 12.13
CA LEU A 37 13.12 7.79 11.92
C LEU A 37 13.20 8.54 13.26
N PRO A 38 14.16 9.47 13.45
CA PRO A 38 14.33 10.20 14.71
C PRO A 38 13.03 10.82 15.25
N ASN A 39 12.17 11.33 14.36
CA ASN A 39 10.94 12.04 14.72
C ASN A 39 9.68 11.49 14.04
N ALA A 40 9.72 10.26 13.50
CA ALA A 40 8.56 9.71 12.79
C ALA A 40 8.47 8.19 12.88
N ALA A 41 7.24 7.72 13.02
CA ALA A 41 6.89 6.31 12.98
C ALA A 41 7.02 5.74 11.56
N VAL A 42 7.33 4.45 11.52
CA VAL A 42 7.36 3.65 10.30
C VAL A 42 6.43 2.48 10.54
N TYR A 43 5.64 2.14 9.54
CA TYR A 43 4.63 1.10 9.66
C TYR A 43 4.95 -0.05 8.73
N GLN A 44 4.66 -1.27 9.16
CA GLN A 44 4.76 -2.47 8.34
C GLN A 44 3.43 -3.19 8.31
N LEU A 45 3.08 -3.72 7.15
CA LEU A 45 1.97 -4.64 7.00
C LEU A 45 2.36 -5.77 6.05
N VAL A 46 1.74 -6.92 6.28
CA VAL A 46 1.92 -8.10 5.45
C VAL A 46 0.61 -8.35 4.71
N VAL A 47 0.67 -8.32 3.38
CA VAL A 47 -0.48 -8.61 2.52
C VAL A 47 -0.67 -10.13 2.48
N PRO A 48 -1.85 -10.65 2.86
CA PRO A 48 -2.12 -12.09 2.82
C PRO A 48 -2.03 -12.64 1.40
N GLY A 49 -1.50 -13.87 1.28
CA GLY A 49 -1.48 -14.67 0.05
C GLY A 49 -2.29 -15.95 0.19
N ALA A 50 -2.09 -16.87 -0.75
CA ALA A 50 -2.70 -18.20 -0.71
C ALA A 50 -2.07 -19.07 0.40
N GLU A 51 -2.86 -20.02 0.93
CA GLU A 51 -2.41 -21.02 1.90
C GLU A 51 -1.69 -20.43 3.14
N ALA A 52 -2.17 -19.27 3.60
CA ALA A 52 -1.60 -18.53 4.74
C ALA A 52 -0.14 -18.07 4.57
N ARG A 53 0.41 -18.09 3.35
CA ARG A 53 1.73 -17.54 3.06
C ARG A 53 1.63 -16.04 2.75
N PRO A 54 2.49 -15.18 3.34
CA PRO A 54 2.62 -13.79 2.94
C PRO A 54 2.86 -13.64 1.44
N ALA A 55 2.09 -12.77 0.77
CA ALA A 55 2.28 -12.49 -0.65
C ALA A 55 3.10 -11.23 -0.91
N ALA A 56 3.05 -10.25 0.00
CA ALA A 56 3.91 -9.09 -0.04
C ALA A 56 4.08 -8.51 1.37
N MET A 57 5.17 -7.79 1.59
CA MET A 57 5.36 -6.93 2.75
C MET A 57 5.49 -5.49 2.29
N LEU A 58 4.72 -4.60 2.91
CA LEU A 58 4.86 -3.15 2.69
C LEU A 58 5.48 -2.52 3.94
N THR A 59 6.46 -1.65 3.73
CA THR A 59 6.96 -0.73 4.74
C THR A 59 6.56 0.69 4.33
N LEU A 60 5.73 1.32 5.14
CA LEU A 60 5.11 2.61 4.89
C LEU A 60 5.83 3.69 5.69
N TRP A 61 6.28 4.73 5.00
CA TRP A 61 7.05 5.85 5.55
C TRP A 61 6.33 7.17 5.25
N PRO A 62 5.26 7.52 5.99
CA PRO A 62 4.41 8.66 5.63
C PRO A 62 5.16 10.00 5.73
N SER A 63 6.02 10.14 6.74
CA SER A 63 6.78 11.38 6.99
C SER A 63 7.74 11.76 5.86
N ILE A 64 8.20 10.78 5.08
CA ILE A 64 9.10 11.00 3.93
C ILE A 64 8.46 10.59 2.61
N ARG A 65 7.13 10.36 2.61
CA ARG A 65 6.33 10.05 1.43
C ARG A 65 6.86 8.87 0.61
N ARG A 66 7.18 7.77 1.30
CA ARG A 66 7.78 6.57 0.70
C ARG A 66 7.03 5.31 1.10
N VAL A 67 6.98 4.34 0.19
CA VAL A 67 6.64 2.94 0.49
C VAL A 67 7.70 2.03 -0.11
N ASP A 68 8.08 1.02 0.66
CA ASP A 68 8.87 -0.10 0.16
C ASP A 68 7.93 -1.30 0.02
N ALA A 69 7.80 -1.84 -1.18
CA ALA A 69 6.97 -3.00 -1.48
C ALA A 69 7.87 -4.17 -1.86
N ILE A 70 7.81 -5.25 -1.07
CA ILE A 70 8.62 -6.45 -1.27
C ILE A 70 7.66 -7.59 -1.55
N GLY A 71 7.75 -8.15 -2.75
CA GLY A 71 7.05 -9.37 -3.15
C GLY A 71 8.03 -10.43 -3.67
N PRO A 72 7.55 -11.66 -3.94
CA PRO A 72 8.40 -12.77 -4.35
C PRO A 72 9.24 -12.50 -5.61
N ALA A 73 8.68 -11.74 -6.55
CA ALA A 73 9.30 -11.50 -7.87
C ALA A 73 9.98 -10.13 -7.99
N LEU A 74 9.74 -9.20 -7.06
CA LEU A 74 10.23 -7.83 -7.17
C LEU A 74 10.25 -7.09 -5.83
N THR A 75 11.21 -6.17 -5.72
CA THR A 75 11.30 -5.18 -4.64
C THR A 75 11.27 -3.79 -5.24
N VAL A 76 10.34 -2.96 -4.76
CA VAL A 76 10.17 -1.58 -5.23
C VAL A 76 10.29 -0.62 -4.07
N VAL A 77 11.15 0.37 -4.22
CA VAL A 77 11.19 1.55 -3.36
C VAL A 77 10.50 2.68 -4.12
N PHE A 78 9.37 3.16 -3.61
CA PHE A 78 8.55 4.16 -4.27
C PHE A 78 8.44 5.42 -3.41
N THR A 79 8.98 6.53 -3.90
CA THR A 79 9.10 7.82 -3.17
C THR A 79 8.18 8.90 -3.75
N ASP A 80 8.14 10.06 -3.09
CA ASP A 80 7.35 11.24 -3.46
C ASP A 80 5.84 11.00 -3.60
N ILE A 81 5.30 10.09 -2.79
CA ILE A 81 3.88 9.76 -2.77
C ILE A 81 3.07 10.95 -2.25
N ARG A 82 2.13 11.43 -3.04
CA ARG A 82 1.26 12.57 -2.68
C ARG A 82 -0.12 12.12 -2.24
N ALA A 83 -0.64 11.09 -2.88
CA ALA A 83 -1.95 10.55 -2.60
C ALA A 83 -1.95 9.03 -2.69
N VAL A 84 -2.95 8.45 -2.05
CA VAL A 84 -3.28 7.04 -2.13
C VAL A 84 -4.72 6.93 -2.60
N GLU A 85 -4.96 6.12 -3.63
CA GLU A 85 -6.29 5.71 -4.01
C GLU A 85 -6.58 4.33 -3.46
N LEU A 86 -7.69 4.23 -2.76
CA LEU A 86 -8.19 3.01 -2.15
C LEU A 86 -9.33 2.49 -3.02
N ILE A 87 -9.17 1.26 -3.51
CA ILE A 87 -10.24 0.52 -4.16
C ILE A 87 -10.62 -0.61 -3.22
N ASP A 88 -11.72 -0.39 -2.50
CA ASP A 88 -12.17 -1.25 -1.39
C ASP A 88 -12.13 -2.73 -1.75
N HIS A 89 -11.38 -3.49 -0.96
CA HIS A 89 -11.19 -4.92 -1.12
C HIS A 89 -10.64 -5.36 -2.49
N VAL A 90 -9.89 -4.49 -3.17
CA VAL A 90 -9.25 -4.80 -4.45
C VAL A 90 -7.76 -4.46 -4.42
N GLU A 91 -7.42 -3.18 -4.32
CA GLU A 91 -6.05 -2.71 -4.42
C GLU A 91 -5.87 -1.30 -3.84
N VAL A 92 -4.61 -0.99 -3.57
CA VAL A 92 -4.13 0.33 -3.15
C VAL A 92 -3.21 0.87 -4.23
N ILE A 93 -3.43 2.11 -4.64
CA ILE A 93 -2.63 2.80 -5.66
C ILE A 93 -1.93 3.98 -4.99
N PHE A 94 -0.61 3.92 -4.89
CA PHE A 94 0.24 5.02 -4.44
C PHE A 94 0.59 5.90 -5.65
N ARG A 95 0.24 7.18 -5.59
CA ARG A 95 0.50 8.15 -6.66
C ARG A 95 1.58 9.15 -6.30
N ARG A 96 2.49 9.39 -7.23
CA ARG A 96 3.48 10.46 -7.15
C ARG A 96 2.87 11.80 -7.56
N GLY A 97 3.68 12.86 -7.48
CA GLY A 97 3.39 14.11 -8.20
C GLY A 97 3.46 13.96 -9.74
N THR A 98 4.09 12.90 -10.24
CA THR A 98 4.14 12.51 -11.66
C THR A 98 2.99 11.57 -12.04
N SER A 99 2.92 11.14 -13.31
CA SER A 99 1.95 10.12 -13.76
C SER A 99 2.22 8.71 -13.23
N GLU A 100 3.41 8.49 -12.67
CA GLU A 100 3.83 7.18 -12.20
C GLU A 100 3.03 6.74 -10.96
N MET A 101 2.73 5.45 -10.90
CA MET A 101 1.99 4.85 -9.80
C MET A 101 2.52 3.47 -9.44
N LEU A 102 2.44 3.16 -8.14
CA LEU A 102 2.64 1.83 -7.59
C LEU A 102 1.29 1.28 -7.18
N ILE A 103 0.94 0.11 -7.71
CA ILE A 103 -0.29 -0.60 -7.39
C ILE A 103 0.08 -1.83 -6.57
N VAL A 104 -0.59 -2.02 -5.43
CA VAL A 104 -0.52 -3.23 -4.62
C VAL A 104 -1.92 -3.79 -4.47
N ALA A 105 -2.16 -4.99 -4.99
CA ALA A 105 -3.46 -5.65 -4.89
C ALA A 105 -3.54 -6.61 -3.71
N ILE A 106 -4.76 -6.95 -3.30
CA ILE A 106 -4.99 -8.13 -2.46
C ILE A 106 -4.35 -9.36 -3.12
N GLY A 107 -3.76 -10.24 -2.31
CA GLY A 107 -2.97 -11.36 -2.81
C GLY A 107 -1.54 -10.96 -3.21
N GLY A 108 -1.12 -9.73 -2.91
CA GLY A 108 0.28 -9.27 -2.95
C GLY A 108 0.87 -9.03 -4.33
N LYS A 109 0.04 -8.88 -5.37
CA LYS A 109 0.53 -8.47 -6.68
C LYS A 109 1.01 -7.02 -6.62
N ILE A 110 2.26 -6.78 -7.01
CA ILE A 110 2.87 -5.45 -7.06
C ILE A 110 3.09 -5.07 -8.53
N ILE A 111 2.68 -3.86 -8.92
CA ILE A 111 2.82 -3.33 -10.28
C ILE A 111 3.33 -1.89 -10.20
N VAL A 112 4.35 -1.56 -10.98
CA VAL A 112 4.76 -0.17 -11.22
C VAL A 112 4.33 0.21 -12.64
N ARG A 113 3.69 1.37 -12.79
CA ARG A 113 3.36 1.97 -14.09
C ARG A 113 3.88 3.40 -14.16
N ALA A 114 4.38 3.78 -15.33
CA ALA A 114 4.81 5.14 -15.64
C ALA A 114 3.78 5.89 -16.47
#